data_AF-A0A8H5XV40-F1
#
_entry.id   AF-A0A8H5XV40-F1
#
_cell.length_a   1.000
_cell.length_b   1.000
_cell.length_c   1.000
_cell.angle_alpha   90.00
_cell.angle_beta   90.00
_cell.angle_gamma   90.00
#
_symmetry.space_group_name_H-M   'P 1'
#
loop_
_entity.id
_entity.type
_entity.pdbx_description
1 polymer ?
#
loop_
_entity_poly.entity_id
_entity_poly.type
_entity_poly.pdbx_seq_one_letter_code
_entity_poly.pdbx_strand_id
1 'polypeptide(L)'
;MVPLTPPAPALAETANATSTEVDVNNTDKVSLQFSVKDYELKEPKAFDQMIAHLNAMRAKVQALESENTELKAQVEYKKSFKEHYYNSLDEANRNWHSAEFEAAAKEAELGRVRERLSLVEAQAAEQEQLHAVKEQNIELQARFRLQFVLTTHHHLQTLKHMMQDWKVQVEQKIDEAYENNKLKENDADVSIDAEYERLKALIEGHEYIIANIKKGNDKIATQIKALRETENPTLISDLTANRFEAFLEQREKMVAQLEQEKQDQKTDDVTDDMIEIPIDAKDISKADRKKAKKAAKKAAKKAAKKAKKANAKK
;
A
#
# COMPACT_ATOMS: atom_id res chain seq x y z
N MET A 1 -42.85 -23.16 -17.51
CA MET A 1 -44.08 -23.89 -17.85
C MET A 1 -45.27 -23.08 -17.36
N VAL A 2 -46.03 -22.49 -18.28
CA VAL A 2 -47.31 -21.80 -18.05
C VAL A 2 -48.23 -22.26 -19.19
N PRO A 3 -49.46 -22.75 -18.91
CA PRO A 3 -50.30 -23.35 -19.94
C PRO A 3 -51.06 -22.28 -20.72
N LEU A 4 -51.02 -22.33 -22.05
CA LEU A 4 -51.84 -21.51 -22.93
C LEU A 4 -53.17 -22.23 -23.19
N THR A 5 -54.24 -21.65 -22.65
CA THR A 5 -55.64 -21.99 -22.92
C THR A 5 -56.00 -21.60 -24.37
N PRO A 6 -56.73 -22.41 -25.14
CA PRO A 6 -57.22 -22.02 -26.47
C PRO A 6 -58.43 -21.08 -26.36
N PRO A 7 -58.60 -20.07 -27.25
CA PRO A 7 -59.81 -19.28 -27.28
C PRO A 7 -60.95 -20.05 -27.96
N ALA A 8 -62.17 -19.86 -27.42
CA ALA A 8 -63.41 -20.45 -27.89
C ALA A 8 -63.83 -19.93 -29.28
N PRO A 9 -64.56 -20.72 -30.10
CA PRO A 9 -65.13 -20.24 -31.34
C PRO A 9 -66.33 -19.32 -31.07
N ALA A 10 -66.29 -18.12 -31.64
CA ALA A 10 -67.42 -17.21 -31.68
C ALA A 10 -68.50 -17.77 -32.62
N LEU A 11 -69.65 -18.14 -32.04
CA LEU A 11 -70.91 -18.34 -32.74
C LEU A 11 -71.35 -16.99 -33.35
N ALA A 12 -71.41 -16.94 -34.67
CA ALA A 12 -72.17 -15.91 -35.37
C ALA A 12 -73.51 -16.53 -35.80
N GLU A 13 -74.55 -16.20 -35.02
CA GLU A 13 -75.93 -16.27 -35.45
C GLU A 13 -76.16 -15.28 -36.59
N THR A 14 -76.71 -15.74 -37.71
CA THR A 14 -77.54 -14.90 -38.58
C THR A 14 -78.82 -15.65 -38.90
N ALA A 15 -79.91 -15.15 -38.32
CA ALA A 15 -81.27 -15.61 -38.56
C ALA A 15 -81.83 -15.00 -39.86
N ASN A 16 -82.46 -15.87 -40.65
CA ASN A 16 -83.66 -15.72 -41.49
C ASN A 16 -83.99 -14.39 -42.21
N ALA A 17 -84.16 -14.52 -43.53
CA ALA A 17 -85.34 -14.06 -44.29
C ALA A 17 -85.47 -15.01 -45.50
N THR A 18 -86.38 -15.99 -45.53
CA THR A 18 -87.83 -15.93 -45.85
C THR A 18 -88.13 -15.45 -47.29
N SER A 19 -88.98 -16.25 -47.95
CA SER A 19 -89.75 -16.00 -49.18
C SER A 19 -89.01 -16.14 -50.51
N THR A 20 -89.49 -16.88 -51.52
CA THR A 20 -90.85 -17.38 -51.79
C THR A 20 -90.76 -18.69 -52.58
N GLU A 21 -91.48 -19.71 -52.11
CA GLU A 21 -92.02 -20.78 -52.95
C GLU A 21 -92.72 -20.17 -54.16
N VAL A 22 -92.28 -20.55 -55.36
CA VAL A 22 -93.06 -20.33 -56.58
C VAL A 22 -93.80 -21.63 -56.85
N ASP A 23 -94.97 -21.75 -56.21
CA ASP A 23 -96.02 -22.70 -56.54
C ASP A 23 -96.65 -22.26 -57.87
N VAL A 24 -96.28 -22.92 -58.97
CA VAL A 24 -96.95 -22.72 -60.28
C VAL A 24 -98.02 -23.79 -60.43
N ASN A 25 -99.13 -23.55 -59.74
CA ASN A 25 -100.35 -24.32 -59.84
C ASN A 25 -101.13 -23.87 -61.08
N ASN A 26 -100.77 -24.39 -62.26
CA ASN A 26 -101.60 -24.27 -63.47
C ASN A 26 -102.30 -25.60 -63.74
N THR A 27 -103.44 -25.77 -63.09
CA THR A 27 -104.47 -26.73 -63.49
C THR A 27 -105.22 -26.14 -64.68
N ASP A 28 -104.73 -26.39 -65.89
CA ASP A 28 -105.52 -26.21 -67.12
C ASP A 28 -106.10 -27.57 -67.53
N LYS A 29 -107.37 -27.78 -67.16
CA LYS A 29 -108.18 -28.91 -67.65
C LYS A 29 -108.60 -28.63 -69.08
N VAL A 30 -107.73 -28.96 -70.03
CA VAL A 30 -108.14 -29.06 -71.44
C VAL A 30 -108.60 -30.50 -71.69
N SER A 31 -109.92 -30.69 -71.66
CA SER A 31 -110.57 -31.89 -72.16
C SER A 31 -110.53 -31.87 -73.68
N LEU A 32 -109.50 -32.52 -74.25
CA LEU A 32 -109.50 -32.90 -75.66
C LEU A 32 -109.72 -34.41 -75.74
N GLN A 33 -110.97 -34.78 -76.02
CA GLN A 33 -111.29 -36.08 -76.57
C GLN A 33 -110.55 -36.22 -77.90
N PHE A 34 -109.42 -36.92 -77.90
CA PHE A 34 -108.82 -37.44 -79.12
C PHE A 34 -109.07 -38.93 -79.22
N SER A 35 -109.82 -39.28 -80.25
CA SER A 35 -110.14 -40.64 -80.67
C SER A 35 -108.87 -41.48 -80.73
N VAL A 36 -108.85 -42.57 -79.98
CA VAL A 36 -107.92 -43.68 -80.17
C VAL A 36 -108.07 -44.16 -81.60
N LYS A 37 -107.09 -43.84 -82.43
CA LYS A 37 -106.77 -44.58 -83.64
C LYS A 37 -105.41 -45.20 -83.38
N ASP A 38 -105.39 -46.52 -83.45
CA ASP A 38 -104.21 -47.36 -83.34
C ASP A 38 -103.10 -46.85 -84.27
N TYR A 39 -102.18 -46.09 -83.70
CA TYR A 39 -100.81 -46.03 -84.15
C TYR A 39 -99.99 -46.62 -83.00
N GLU A 40 -99.39 -47.78 -83.24
CA GLU A 40 -98.42 -48.40 -82.34
C GLU A 40 -97.25 -47.42 -82.09
N LEU A 41 -97.41 -46.59 -81.06
CA LEU A 41 -96.35 -45.77 -80.49
C LEU A 41 -95.33 -46.73 -79.85
N LYS A 42 -94.21 -47.00 -80.53
CA LYS A 42 -93.01 -47.59 -79.90
C LYS A 42 -92.30 -46.59 -78.97
N GLU A 43 -93.05 -45.82 -78.18
CA GLU A 43 -92.57 -44.60 -77.50
C GLU A 43 -92.57 -44.57 -75.95
N PRO A 44 -93.09 -45.56 -75.17
CA PRO A 44 -92.85 -45.57 -73.71
C PRO A 44 -91.36 -45.72 -73.37
N LYS A 45 -90.66 -46.52 -74.17
CA LYS A 45 -89.25 -46.89 -73.93
C LYS A 45 -88.28 -45.73 -74.14
N ALA A 46 -88.61 -44.77 -75.01
CA ALA A 46 -87.78 -43.60 -75.28
C ALA A 46 -87.87 -42.55 -74.16
N PHE A 47 -89.07 -42.34 -73.60
CA PHE A 47 -89.27 -41.42 -72.49
C PHE A 47 -88.59 -41.92 -71.20
N ASP A 48 -88.72 -43.21 -70.88
CA ASP A 48 -88.02 -43.83 -69.75
C ASP A 48 -86.50 -43.74 -69.88
N GLN A 49 -85.96 -43.89 -71.09
CA GLN A 49 -84.54 -43.70 -71.37
C GLN A 49 -84.09 -42.25 -71.16
N MET A 50 -84.92 -41.28 -71.56
CA MET A 50 -84.64 -39.85 -71.34
C MET A 50 -84.62 -39.49 -69.85
N ILE A 51 -85.59 -40.01 -69.07
CA ILE A 51 -85.64 -39.81 -67.61
C ILE A 51 -84.44 -40.45 -66.92
N ALA A 52 -84.06 -41.67 -67.32
CA ALA A 52 -82.86 -42.33 -66.81
C ALA A 52 -81.59 -41.53 -67.13
N HIS A 53 -81.47 -40.99 -68.34
CA HIS A 53 -80.35 -40.14 -68.75
C HIS A 53 -80.30 -38.82 -67.96
N LEU A 54 -81.44 -38.15 -67.75
CA LEU A 54 -81.54 -36.93 -66.94
C LEU A 54 -81.14 -37.18 -65.47
N ASN A 55 -81.60 -38.29 -64.88
CA ASN A 55 -81.21 -38.67 -63.52
C ASN A 55 -79.71 -39.00 -63.42
N ALA A 56 -79.13 -39.68 -64.42
CA ALA A 56 -77.71 -39.94 -64.48
C ALA A 56 -76.88 -38.65 -64.61
N MET A 57 -77.35 -37.68 -65.40
CA MET A 57 -76.72 -36.36 -65.49
C MET A 57 -76.83 -35.59 -64.16
N ARG A 58 -77.99 -35.61 -63.50
CA ARG A 58 -78.18 -34.97 -62.19
C ARG A 58 -77.22 -35.55 -61.14
N ALA A 59 -77.08 -36.88 -61.08
CA ALA A 59 -76.14 -37.53 -60.17
C ALA A 59 -74.68 -37.15 -60.46
N LYS A 60 -74.30 -37.05 -61.76
CA LYS A 60 -72.96 -36.58 -62.15
C LYS A 60 -72.71 -35.13 -61.75
N VAL A 61 -73.70 -34.24 -61.94
CA VAL A 61 -73.58 -32.83 -61.54
C VAL A 61 -73.41 -32.72 -60.02
N GLN A 62 -74.19 -33.45 -59.23
CA GLN A 62 -74.05 -33.46 -57.77
C GLN A 62 -72.68 -33.98 -57.31
N ALA A 63 -72.16 -35.03 -57.96
CA ALA A 63 -70.82 -35.53 -57.67
C ALA A 63 -69.75 -34.47 -57.98
N LEU A 64 -69.85 -33.81 -59.14
CA LEU A 64 -68.95 -32.71 -59.52
C LEU A 64 -69.04 -31.50 -58.58
N GLU A 65 -70.23 -31.15 -58.10
CA GLU A 65 -70.43 -30.07 -57.12
C GLU A 65 -69.77 -30.41 -55.78
N SER A 66 -69.87 -31.65 -55.33
CA SER A 66 -69.20 -32.12 -54.11
C SER A 66 -67.67 -32.09 -54.25
N GLU A 67 -67.14 -32.56 -55.39
CA GLU A 67 -65.72 -32.52 -55.70
C GLU A 67 -65.20 -31.06 -55.80
N ASN A 68 -65.95 -30.16 -56.41
CA ASN A 68 -65.59 -28.74 -56.50
C ASN A 68 -65.52 -28.08 -55.12
N THR A 69 -66.45 -28.44 -54.23
CA THR A 69 -66.49 -27.93 -52.85
C THR A 69 -65.27 -28.41 -52.06
N GLU A 70 -64.91 -29.70 -52.19
CA GLU A 70 -63.71 -30.27 -51.57
C GLU A 70 -62.42 -29.64 -52.12
N LEU A 71 -62.32 -29.45 -53.45
CA LEU A 71 -61.18 -28.77 -54.06
C LEU A 71 -61.01 -27.32 -53.57
N LYS A 72 -62.11 -26.58 -53.42
CA LYS A 72 -62.07 -25.23 -52.84
C LYS A 72 -61.54 -25.23 -51.41
N ALA A 73 -62.00 -26.16 -50.58
CA ALA A 73 -61.52 -26.31 -49.21
C ALA A 73 -60.01 -26.63 -49.17
N GLN A 74 -59.54 -27.54 -50.04
CA GLN A 74 -58.11 -27.87 -50.13
C GLN A 74 -57.25 -26.68 -50.61
N VAL A 75 -57.75 -25.89 -51.56
CA VAL A 75 -57.04 -24.69 -52.03
C VAL A 75 -56.90 -23.67 -50.91
N GLU A 76 -57.96 -23.40 -50.14
CA GLU A 76 -57.91 -22.46 -49.04
C GLU A 76 -56.99 -22.94 -47.91
N TYR A 77 -57.03 -24.24 -47.58
CA TYR A 77 -56.10 -24.85 -46.64
C TYR A 77 -54.64 -24.73 -47.09
N LYS A 78 -54.34 -25.02 -48.37
CA LYS A 78 -52.98 -24.89 -48.90
C LYS A 78 -52.50 -23.45 -48.86
N LYS A 79 -53.39 -22.49 -49.13
CA LYS A 79 -53.09 -21.06 -49.07
C LYS A 79 -52.74 -20.62 -47.65
N SER A 80 -53.60 -20.95 -46.67
CA SER A 80 -53.35 -20.62 -45.26
C SER A 80 -52.11 -21.32 -44.71
N PHE A 81 -51.91 -22.59 -45.04
CA PHE A 81 -50.70 -23.33 -44.66
C PHE A 81 -49.43 -22.66 -45.21
N LYS A 82 -49.46 -22.24 -46.48
CA LYS A 82 -48.32 -21.55 -47.10
C LYS A 82 -48.04 -20.20 -46.44
N GLU A 83 -49.09 -19.45 -46.09
CA GLU A 83 -48.97 -18.18 -45.38
C GLU A 83 -48.38 -18.35 -43.98
N HIS A 84 -48.88 -19.33 -43.20
CA HIS A 84 -48.31 -19.68 -41.90
C HIS A 84 -46.84 -20.11 -42.00
N TYR A 85 -46.50 -20.90 -43.03
CA TYR A 85 -45.12 -21.33 -43.26
C TYR A 85 -44.19 -20.14 -43.52
N TYR A 86 -44.57 -19.20 -44.39
CA TYR A 86 -43.76 -18.00 -44.65
C TYR A 86 -43.65 -17.10 -43.42
N ASN A 87 -44.74 -16.89 -42.68
CA ASN A 87 -44.70 -16.09 -41.45
C ASN A 87 -43.76 -16.72 -40.41
N SER A 88 -43.80 -18.05 -40.25
CA SER A 88 -42.91 -18.76 -39.34
C SER A 88 -41.44 -18.69 -39.79
N LEU A 89 -41.18 -18.74 -41.10
CA LEU A 89 -39.83 -18.61 -41.65
C LEU A 89 -39.29 -17.19 -41.42
N ASP A 90 -40.10 -16.16 -41.67
CA ASP A 90 -39.73 -14.77 -41.45
C ASP A 90 -39.45 -14.48 -39.98
N GLU A 91 -40.27 -15.01 -39.07
CA GLU A 91 -40.05 -14.89 -37.62
C GLU A 91 -38.75 -15.60 -37.19
N ALA A 92 -38.51 -16.82 -37.66
CA ALA A 92 -37.27 -17.54 -37.38
C ALA A 92 -36.04 -16.76 -37.89
N ASN A 93 -36.14 -16.15 -39.07
CA ASN A 93 -35.06 -15.35 -39.65
C ASN A 93 -34.78 -14.09 -38.82
N ARG A 94 -35.83 -13.38 -38.36
CA ARG A 94 -35.69 -12.22 -37.47
C ARG A 94 -35.05 -12.61 -36.14
N ASN A 95 -35.49 -13.72 -35.55
CA ASN A 95 -34.93 -14.22 -34.29
C ASN A 95 -33.46 -14.60 -34.43
N TRP A 96 -33.08 -15.23 -35.54
CA TRP A 96 -31.68 -15.57 -35.82
C TRP A 96 -30.81 -14.32 -35.91
N HIS A 97 -31.20 -13.31 -36.70
CA HIS A 97 -30.48 -12.05 -36.78
C HIS A 97 -30.40 -11.34 -35.42
N SER A 98 -31.48 -11.34 -34.63
CA SER A 98 -31.47 -10.75 -33.29
C SER A 98 -30.45 -11.44 -32.37
N ALA A 99 -30.37 -12.77 -32.41
CA ALA A 99 -29.41 -13.54 -31.63
C ALA A 99 -27.96 -13.28 -32.09
N GLU A 100 -27.74 -13.15 -33.40
CA GLU A 100 -26.44 -12.81 -33.98
C GLU A 100 -25.96 -11.42 -33.50
N PHE A 101 -26.84 -10.41 -33.52
CA PHE A 101 -26.51 -9.08 -33.01
C PHE A 101 -26.21 -9.10 -31.50
N GLU A 102 -26.99 -9.83 -30.71
CA GLU A 102 -26.74 -9.96 -29.27
C GLU A 102 -25.39 -10.66 -28.98
N ALA A 103 -25.09 -11.72 -29.72
CA ALA A 103 -23.81 -12.42 -29.60
C ALA A 103 -22.62 -11.51 -29.95
N ALA A 104 -22.72 -10.75 -31.03
CA ALA A 104 -21.69 -9.79 -31.42
C ALA A 104 -21.49 -8.68 -30.37
N ALA A 105 -22.58 -8.18 -29.78
CA ALA A 105 -22.51 -7.18 -28.71
C ALA A 105 -21.81 -7.73 -27.45
N LYS A 106 -22.13 -8.97 -27.06
CA LYS A 106 -21.49 -9.64 -25.92
C LYS A 106 -20.01 -9.92 -26.18
N GLU A 107 -19.63 -10.35 -27.38
CA GLU A 107 -18.21 -10.57 -27.70
C GLU A 107 -17.42 -9.25 -27.66
N ALA A 108 -17.99 -8.15 -28.15
CA ALA A 108 -17.36 -6.84 -28.05
C ALA A 108 -17.20 -6.38 -26.58
N GLU A 109 -18.18 -6.69 -25.72
CA GLU A 109 -18.07 -6.41 -24.29
C GLU A 109 -17.02 -7.28 -23.60
N LEU A 110 -16.96 -8.58 -23.91
CA LEU A 110 -15.91 -9.47 -23.42
C LEU A 110 -14.52 -8.99 -23.86
N GLY A 111 -14.37 -8.51 -25.09
CA GLY A 111 -13.14 -7.87 -25.56
C GLY A 111 -12.70 -6.71 -24.67
N ARG A 112 -13.63 -5.79 -24.36
CA ARG A 112 -13.35 -4.66 -23.46
C ARG A 112 -13.01 -5.11 -22.03
N VAL A 113 -13.68 -6.15 -21.52
CA VAL A 113 -13.39 -6.69 -20.18
C VAL A 113 -12.00 -7.33 -20.14
N ARG A 114 -11.61 -8.09 -21.16
CA ARG A 114 -10.27 -8.68 -21.28
C ARG A 114 -9.19 -7.60 -21.33
N GLU A 115 -9.41 -6.52 -22.08
CA GLU A 115 -8.48 -5.38 -22.14
C GLU A 115 -8.33 -4.70 -20.77
N ARG A 116 -9.45 -4.42 -20.08
CA ARG A 116 -9.42 -3.86 -18.72
C ARG A 116 -8.71 -4.77 -17.73
N LEU A 117 -8.93 -6.08 -17.81
CA LEU A 117 -8.27 -7.06 -16.94
C LEU A 117 -6.75 -7.03 -17.16
N SER A 118 -6.30 -7.02 -18.41
CA SER A 118 -4.88 -6.93 -18.74
C SER A 118 -4.23 -5.65 -18.18
N LEU A 119 -4.91 -4.51 -18.24
CA LEU A 119 -4.44 -3.26 -17.64
C LEU A 119 -4.32 -3.35 -16.11
N VAL A 120 -5.30 -3.97 -15.45
CA VAL A 120 -5.29 -4.15 -13.98
C VAL A 120 -4.16 -5.09 -13.56
N GLU A 121 -3.94 -6.18 -14.28
CA GLU A 121 -2.83 -7.10 -14.02
C GLU A 121 -1.47 -6.42 -14.19
N ALA A 122 -1.30 -5.62 -15.25
CA ALA A 122 -0.08 -4.84 -15.45
C ALA A 122 0.16 -3.82 -14.32
N GLN A 123 -0.89 -3.11 -13.90
CA GLN A 123 -0.80 -2.16 -12.79
C GLN A 123 -0.47 -2.85 -11.46
N ALA A 124 -1.04 -4.04 -11.21
CA ALA A 124 -0.74 -4.82 -10.01
C ALA A 124 0.73 -5.26 -9.98
N ALA A 125 1.26 -5.74 -11.12
CA ALA A 125 2.67 -6.11 -11.24
C ALA A 125 3.61 -4.90 -11.04
N GLU A 126 3.28 -3.74 -11.60
CA GLU A 126 4.04 -2.50 -11.38
C GLU A 126 4.02 -2.08 -9.90
N GLN A 127 2.86 -2.18 -9.25
CA GLN A 127 2.72 -1.84 -7.83
C GLN A 127 3.53 -2.79 -6.93
N GLU A 128 3.57 -4.08 -7.25
CA GLU A 128 4.40 -5.07 -6.55
C GLU A 128 5.90 -4.75 -6.69
N GLN A 129 6.36 -4.44 -7.90
CA GLN A 129 7.74 -4.01 -8.13
C GLN A 129 8.08 -2.73 -7.36
N LEU A 130 7.19 -1.73 -7.37
CA LEU A 130 7.37 -0.50 -6.62
C LEU A 130 7.45 -0.77 -5.11
N HIS A 131 6.64 -1.69 -4.58
CA HIS A 131 6.73 -2.08 -3.18
C HIS A 131 8.08 -2.74 -2.85
N ALA A 132 8.54 -3.67 -3.69
CA ALA A 132 9.84 -4.32 -3.51
C ALA A 132 11.01 -3.31 -3.53
N VAL A 133 10.99 -2.35 -4.45
CA VAL A 133 12.02 -1.29 -4.52
C VAL A 133 11.97 -0.39 -3.29
N LYS A 134 10.77 -0.03 -2.80
CA LYS A 134 10.61 0.74 -1.56
C LYS A 134 11.18 0.01 -0.35
N GLU A 135 10.92 -1.28 -0.24
CA GLU A 135 11.44 -2.12 0.86
C GLU A 135 12.97 -2.23 0.82
N GLN A 136 13.55 -2.46 -0.37
CA GLN A 136 15.00 -2.43 -0.56
C GLN A 136 15.61 -1.07 -0.22
N ASN A 137 14.94 0.03 -0.54
CA ASN A 137 15.41 1.39 -0.21
C ASN A 137 15.41 1.63 1.30
N ILE A 138 14.35 1.19 2.01
CA ILE A 138 14.28 1.26 3.47
C ILE A 138 15.42 0.45 4.11
N GLU A 139 15.65 -0.77 3.64
CA GLU A 139 16.74 -1.61 4.15
C GLU A 139 18.11 -0.97 3.89
N LEU A 140 18.33 -0.45 2.68
CA LEU A 140 19.57 0.23 2.31
C LEU A 140 19.80 1.46 3.19
N GLN A 141 18.76 2.28 3.40
CA GLN A 141 18.81 3.44 4.30
C GLN A 141 19.14 3.02 5.73
N ALA A 142 18.55 1.93 6.24
CA ALA A 142 18.87 1.39 7.56
C ALA A 142 20.33 0.92 7.67
N ARG A 143 20.84 0.22 6.65
CA ARG A 143 22.25 -0.20 6.58
C ARG A 143 23.21 1.00 6.55
N PHE A 144 22.90 2.03 5.76
CA PHE A 144 23.69 3.27 5.73
C PHE A 144 23.70 3.95 7.10
N ARG A 145 22.54 4.06 7.77
CA ARG A 145 22.45 4.63 9.13
C ARG A 145 23.28 3.83 10.13
N LEU A 146 23.19 2.50 10.10
CA LEU A 146 23.95 1.64 11.00
C LEU A 146 25.46 1.79 10.79
N GLN A 147 25.92 1.69 9.54
CA GLN A 147 27.33 1.89 9.22
C GLN A 147 27.81 3.26 9.68
N PHE A 148 27.01 4.29 9.46
CA PHE A 148 27.31 5.64 9.90
C PHE A 148 27.48 5.75 11.42
N VAL A 149 26.57 5.16 12.20
CA VAL A 149 26.64 5.13 13.66
C VAL A 149 27.91 4.40 14.12
N LEU A 150 28.21 3.23 13.54
CA LEU A 150 29.40 2.45 13.88
C LEU A 150 30.69 3.22 13.57
N THR A 151 30.78 3.83 12.39
CA THR A 151 31.94 4.66 12.00
C THR A 151 32.08 5.88 12.89
N THR A 152 30.98 6.57 13.21
CA THR A 152 30.98 7.72 14.10
C THR A 152 31.44 7.33 15.50
N HIS A 153 30.91 6.23 16.04
CA HIS A 153 31.33 5.69 17.33
C HIS A 153 32.83 5.39 17.35
N HIS A 154 33.33 4.71 16.32
CA HIS A 154 34.76 4.41 16.21
C HIS A 154 35.62 5.68 16.20
N HIS A 155 35.28 6.69 15.41
CA HIS A 155 36.02 7.95 15.39
C HIS A 155 35.98 8.69 16.73
N LEU A 156 34.84 8.67 17.42
CA LEU A 156 34.70 9.25 18.75
C LEU A 156 35.61 8.54 19.77
N GLN A 157 35.70 7.21 19.70
CA GLN A 157 36.63 6.46 20.53
C GLN A 157 38.08 6.84 20.20
N THR A 158 38.47 6.91 18.92
CA THR A 158 39.84 7.29 18.54
C THR A 158 40.21 8.67 19.05
N LEU A 159 39.32 9.67 18.94
CA LEU A 159 39.54 11.00 19.50
C LEU A 159 39.78 10.95 21.02
N LYS A 160 38.98 10.16 21.74
CA LYS A 160 39.14 9.97 23.18
C LYS A 160 40.52 9.41 23.53
N HIS A 161 41.01 8.42 22.78
CA HIS A 161 42.34 7.83 23.01
C HIS A 161 43.46 8.82 22.68
N MET A 162 43.42 9.49 21.52
CA MET A 162 44.43 10.49 21.15
C MET A 162 44.53 11.61 22.18
N MET A 163 43.41 12.02 22.76
CA MET A 163 43.43 13.02 23.82
C MET A 163 44.04 12.48 25.11
N GLN A 164 43.72 11.25 25.50
CA GLN A 164 44.36 10.62 26.67
C GLN A 164 45.88 10.54 26.48
N ASP A 165 46.33 10.13 25.30
CA ASP A 165 47.76 10.07 24.95
C ASP A 165 48.39 11.46 25.00
N TRP A 166 47.70 12.48 24.48
CA TRP A 166 48.18 13.85 24.50
C TRP A 166 48.28 14.42 25.92
N LYS A 167 47.31 14.10 26.79
CA LYS A 167 47.35 14.47 28.22
C LYS A 167 48.57 13.85 28.91
N VAL A 168 48.84 12.57 28.67
CA VAL A 168 50.03 11.89 29.18
C VAL A 168 51.32 12.55 28.68
N GLN A 169 51.38 12.95 27.41
CA GLN A 169 52.55 13.66 26.87
C GLN A 169 52.76 15.04 27.50
N VAL A 170 51.70 15.78 27.78
CA VAL A 170 51.79 17.09 28.45
C VAL A 170 52.29 16.93 29.88
N GLU A 171 51.75 15.96 30.63
CA GLU A 171 52.19 15.65 31.99
C GLU A 171 53.67 15.26 32.02
N GLN A 172 54.10 14.39 31.10
CA GLN A 172 55.52 14.02 30.93
C GLN A 172 56.41 15.23 30.62
N LYS A 173 56.01 16.12 29.72
CA LYS A 173 56.79 17.33 29.40
C LYS A 173 56.92 18.27 30.58
N ILE A 174 55.88 18.39 31.41
CA ILE A 174 55.91 19.18 32.63
C ILE A 174 56.88 18.56 33.63
N ASP A 175 56.83 17.24 33.82
CA ASP A 175 57.76 16.52 34.70
C ASP A 175 59.21 16.64 34.20
N GLU A 176 59.46 16.49 32.89
CA GLU A 176 60.77 16.67 32.27
C GLU A 176 61.29 18.11 32.42
N ALA A 177 60.45 19.11 32.21
CA ALA A 177 60.82 20.51 32.40
C ALA A 177 61.17 20.82 33.86
N TYR A 178 60.43 20.23 34.80
CA TYR A 178 60.69 20.35 36.23
C TYR A 178 62.04 19.72 36.63
N GLU A 179 62.31 18.47 36.25
CA GLU A 179 63.58 17.80 36.56
C GLU A 179 64.77 18.50 35.88
N ASN A 180 64.60 19.02 34.65
CA ASN A 180 65.64 19.78 33.97
C ASN A 180 65.95 21.13 34.63
N ASN A 181 64.96 21.80 35.22
CA ASN A 181 65.19 23.05 35.96
C ASN A 181 65.87 22.79 37.31
N LYS A 182 65.51 21.70 37.99
CA LYS A 182 66.17 21.25 39.22
C LYS A 182 67.66 20.91 39.02
N LEU A 183 68.02 20.37 37.85
CA LEU A 183 69.42 20.11 37.49
C LEU A 183 70.22 21.39 37.17
N LYS A 184 69.55 22.50 36.86
CA LYS A 184 70.17 23.81 36.59
C LYS A 184 70.31 24.67 37.84
N GLU A 185 69.48 24.45 38.87
CA GLU A 185 69.53 25.12 40.19
C GLU A 185 70.59 24.52 41.14
N ASN A 186 71.84 24.45 40.69
CA ASN A 186 72.97 24.24 41.60
C ASN A 186 73.46 25.54 42.27
N ASP A 187 72.78 26.67 42.08
CA ASP A 187 73.06 27.92 42.80
C ASP A 187 71.74 28.66 43.13
N ALA A 188 71.58 28.99 44.42
CA ALA A 188 70.62 29.91 45.06
C ALA A 188 69.21 29.41 45.48
N ASP A 189 69.12 29.10 46.77
CA ASP A 189 68.09 29.45 47.79
C ASP A 189 66.75 30.13 47.39
N VAL A 190 65.97 29.55 46.47
CA VAL A 190 64.58 29.99 46.17
C VAL A 190 63.61 28.80 46.24
N SER A 191 63.29 28.35 47.46
CA SER A 191 62.52 27.12 47.69
C SER A 191 60.99 27.25 47.54
N ILE A 192 60.43 28.43 47.23
CA ILE A 192 58.96 28.66 47.22
C ILE A 192 58.40 29.00 45.81
N ASP A 193 59.25 29.29 44.82
CA ASP A 193 58.78 29.86 43.53
C ASP A 193 58.55 28.82 42.40
N ALA A 194 59.24 27.67 42.47
CA ALA A 194 59.22 26.68 41.38
C ALA A 194 57.92 25.85 41.30
N GLU A 195 57.31 25.53 42.44
CA GLU A 195 56.07 24.73 42.50
C GLU A 195 54.84 25.59 42.14
N TYR A 196 54.86 26.86 42.55
CA TYR A 196 53.86 27.86 42.16
C TYR A 196 53.90 28.18 40.65
N GLU A 197 55.09 28.45 40.07
CA GLU A 197 55.21 28.68 38.63
C GLU A 197 54.89 27.41 37.80
N ARG A 198 55.16 26.21 38.33
CA ARG A 198 54.69 24.95 37.71
C ARG A 198 53.17 24.86 37.68
N LEU A 199 52.50 25.15 38.80
CA LEU A 199 51.04 25.10 38.91
C LEU A 199 50.37 26.17 38.02
N LYS A 200 50.96 27.36 37.96
CA LYS A 200 50.52 28.46 37.10
C LYS A 200 50.63 28.11 35.62
N ALA A 201 51.76 27.55 35.18
CA ALA A 201 51.93 27.08 33.81
C ALA A 201 50.94 25.96 33.44
N LEU A 202 50.63 25.08 34.39
CA LEU A 202 49.62 24.02 34.22
C LEU A 202 48.21 24.62 34.03
N ILE A 203 47.83 25.61 34.84
CA ILE A 203 46.53 26.30 34.75
C ILE A 203 46.41 27.09 33.45
N GLU A 204 47.42 27.86 33.07
CA GLU A 204 47.46 28.63 31.81
C GLU A 204 47.41 27.69 30.59
N GLY A 205 48.09 26.54 30.67
CA GLY A 205 48.01 25.47 29.68
C GLY A 205 46.58 24.96 29.50
N HIS A 206 45.89 24.63 30.60
CA HIS A 206 44.49 24.21 30.55
C HIS A 206 43.57 25.29 29.95
N GLU A 207 43.77 26.57 30.29
CA GLU A 207 43.00 27.69 29.73
C GLU A 207 43.14 27.82 28.21
N TYR A 208 44.37 27.74 27.71
CA TYR A 208 44.65 27.78 26.27
C TYR A 208 43.97 26.63 25.53
N ILE A 209 43.97 25.44 26.12
CA ILE A 209 43.35 24.24 25.55
C ILE A 209 41.83 24.39 25.47
N ILE A 210 41.21 24.77 26.59
CA ILE A 210 39.76 24.97 26.67
C ILE A 210 39.31 26.02 25.64
N ALA A 211 40.01 27.15 25.53
CA ALA A 211 39.68 28.21 24.59
C ALA A 211 39.73 27.72 23.12
N ASN A 212 40.76 26.94 22.76
CA ASN A 212 40.87 26.37 21.42
C ASN A 212 39.79 25.33 21.11
N ILE A 213 39.43 24.47 22.07
CA ILE A 213 38.37 23.49 21.88
C ILE A 213 37.03 24.21 21.66
N LYS A 214 36.70 25.19 22.50
CA LYS A 214 35.46 25.99 22.40
C LYS A 214 35.35 26.70 21.05
N LYS A 215 36.41 27.37 20.59
CA LYS A 215 36.45 28.00 19.26
C LYS A 215 36.21 27.00 18.12
N GLY A 216 36.69 25.77 18.27
CA GLY A 216 36.40 24.68 17.34
C GLY A 216 34.94 24.22 17.39
N ASN A 217 34.35 24.15 18.58
CA ASN A 217 32.94 23.77 18.77
C ASN A 217 32.00 24.77 18.07
N ASP A 218 32.27 26.07 18.14
CA ASP A 218 31.47 27.11 17.46
C ASP A 218 31.39 26.90 15.93
N LYS A 219 32.51 26.49 15.32
CA LYS A 219 32.55 26.17 13.88
C LYS A 219 31.70 24.93 13.56
N ILE A 220 31.77 23.90 14.39
CA ILE A 220 30.97 22.67 14.24
C ILE A 220 29.49 23.00 14.42
N ALA A 221 29.11 23.81 15.42
CA ALA A 221 27.74 24.25 15.63
C ALA A 221 27.16 25.00 14.42
N THR A 222 27.97 25.86 13.79
CA THR A 222 27.59 26.57 12.56
C THR A 222 27.36 25.60 11.40
N GLN A 223 28.22 24.58 11.24
CA GLN A 223 28.06 23.55 10.21
C GLN A 223 26.82 22.68 10.45
N ILE A 224 26.52 22.31 11.70
CA ILE A 224 25.28 21.60 12.06
C ILE A 224 24.07 22.43 11.63
N LYS A 225 24.03 23.71 11.99
CA LYS A 225 22.93 24.61 11.63
C LYS A 225 22.74 24.68 10.11
N ALA A 226 23.83 24.88 9.35
CA ALA A 226 23.78 24.93 7.89
C ALA A 226 23.24 23.63 7.27
N LEU A 227 23.62 22.46 7.81
CA LEU A 227 23.13 21.17 7.34
C LEU A 227 21.64 20.94 7.67
N ARG A 228 21.16 21.43 8.82
CA ARG A 228 19.77 21.32 9.26
C ARG A 228 18.83 22.27 8.53
N GLU A 229 19.32 23.43 8.10
CA GLU A 229 18.54 24.47 7.40
C GLU A 229 18.54 24.30 5.87
N THR A 230 19.16 23.24 5.34
CA THR A 230 19.18 22.97 3.89
C THR A 230 17.76 22.72 3.36
N GLU A 231 17.35 23.41 2.28
CA GLU A 231 15.99 23.31 1.71
C GLU A 231 15.61 21.89 1.24
N ASN A 232 16.59 21.09 0.85
CA ASN A 232 16.40 19.70 0.44
C ASN A 232 17.27 18.76 1.29
N PRO A 233 16.85 18.47 2.54
CA PRO A 233 17.61 17.60 3.42
C PRO A 233 17.66 16.19 2.81
N THR A 234 18.88 15.69 2.65
CA THR A 234 19.15 14.32 2.22
C THR A 234 19.50 13.46 3.43
N LEU A 235 19.36 12.13 3.31
CA LEU A 235 19.85 11.21 4.33
C LEU A 235 21.32 11.47 4.69
N ILE A 236 22.14 11.90 3.72
CA ILE A 236 23.56 12.20 3.92
C ILE A 236 23.73 13.47 4.74
N SER A 237 22.99 14.55 4.44
CA SER A 237 23.08 15.79 5.22
C SER A 237 22.61 15.59 6.66
N ASP A 238 21.51 14.86 6.86
CA ASP A 238 20.97 14.53 8.18
C ASP A 238 21.94 13.69 9.01
N LEU A 239 22.48 12.63 8.42
CA LEU A 239 23.48 11.81 9.10
C LEU A 239 24.71 12.65 9.43
N THR A 240 25.21 13.44 8.47
CA THR A 240 26.38 14.31 8.69
C THR A 240 26.16 15.27 9.86
N ALA A 241 24.98 15.89 9.94
CA ALA A 241 24.59 16.73 11.07
C ALA A 241 24.60 15.95 12.39
N ASN A 242 24.00 14.75 12.43
CA ASN A 242 24.01 13.88 13.62
C ASN A 242 25.43 13.53 14.09
N ARG A 243 26.37 13.29 13.18
CA ARG A 243 27.79 13.03 13.55
C ARG A 243 28.46 14.26 14.11
N PHE A 244 28.23 15.43 13.53
CA PHE A 244 28.75 16.67 14.08
C PHE A 244 28.17 16.97 15.46
N GLU A 245 26.89 16.71 15.69
CA GLU A 245 26.25 16.81 17.01
C GLU A 245 26.92 15.86 18.02
N ALA A 246 27.13 14.59 17.66
CA ALA A 246 27.81 13.63 18.53
C ALA A 246 29.27 14.02 18.83
N PHE A 247 29.99 14.58 17.84
CA PHE A 247 31.33 15.13 18.06
C PHE A 247 31.31 16.34 18.99
N LEU A 248 30.36 17.24 18.80
CA LEU A 248 30.20 18.43 19.63
C LEU A 248 29.92 18.03 21.09
N GLU A 249 28.96 17.13 21.32
CA GLU A 249 28.63 16.62 22.66
C GLU A 249 29.86 16.04 23.37
N GLN A 250 30.67 15.28 22.65
CA GLN A 250 31.84 14.64 23.25
C GLN A 250 32.97 15.63 23.52
N ARG A 251 33.14 16.66 22.69
CA ARG A 251 34.07 17.76 22.93
C ARG A 251 33.63 18.64 24.10
N GLU A 252 32.33 18.87 24.27
CA GLU A 252 31.75 19.59 25.42
C GLU A 252 32.00 18.85 26.75
N LYS A 253 31.76 17.53 26.79
CA LYS A 253 32.08 16.70 27.99
C LYS A 253 33.55 16.78 28.37
N MET A 254 34.42 16.87 27.38
CA MET A 254 35.85 16.99 27.52
C MET A 254 36.27 18.38 28.03
N VAL A 255 35.66 19.45 27.52
CA VAL A 255 35.83 20.80 28.07
C VAL A 255 35.45 20.82 29.55
N ALA A 256 34.32 20.22 29.91
CA ALA A 256 33.86 20.14 31.29
C ALA A 256 34.85 19.37 32.20
N GLN A 257 35.47 18.30 31.71
CA GLN A 257 36.51 17.57 32.44
C GLN A 257 37.76 18.43 32.67
N LEU A 258 38.25 19.12 31.65
CA LEU A 258 39.42 20.00 31.78
C LEU A 258 39.14 21.20 32.70
N GLU A 259 37.92 21.74 32.66
CA GLU A 259 37.49 22.80 33.59
C GLU A 259 37.46 22.32 35.04
N GLN A 260 37.01 21.08 35.28
CA GLN A 260 37.05 20.46 36.61
C GLN A 260 38.48 20.22 37.08
N GLU A 261 39.35 19.65 36.24
CA GLU A 261 40.75 19.39 36.59
C GLU A 261 41.50 20.68 36.93
N LYS A 262 41.22 21.76 36.20
CA LYS A 262 41.73 23.10 36.49
C LYS A 262 41.25 23.62 37.84
N GLN A 263 39.99 23.37 38.22
CA GLN A 263 39.46 23.77 39.53
C GLN A 263 40.10 22.97 40.66
N ASP A 264 40.23 21.65 40.50
CA ASP A 264 40.86 20.78 41.49
C ASP A 264 42.32 21.22 41.75
N GLN A 265 43.06 21.56 40.70
CA GLN A 265 44.43 22.12 40.79
C GLN A 265 44.50 23.47 41.53
N LYS A 266 43.45 24.30 41.46
CA LYS A 266 43.37 25.56 42.21
C LYS A 266 43.03 25.34 43.69
N THR A 267 42.27 24.30 44.03
CA THR A 267 41.81 24.05 45.40
C THR A 267 42.83 23.32 46.27
N ASP A 268 43.71 22.51 45.69
CA ASP A 268 44.80 21.86 46.45
C ASP A 268 45.76 22.91 47.05
N ASP A 269 45.89 24.09 46.43
CA ASP A 269 46.68 25.24 46.90
C ASP A 269 46.07 25.94 48.14
N VAL A 270 44.74 25.86 48.33
CA VAL A 270 44.04 26.55 49.43
C VAL A 270 44.09 25.75 50.74
N THR A 271 44.45 24.47 50.70
CA THR A 271 44.41 23.61 51.91
C THR A 271 45.73 23.51 52.69
N ASP A 272 46.84 24.07 52.20
CA ASP A 272 48.12 24.08 52.95
C ASP A 272 48.34 25.36 53.79
N ASP A 273 47.54 26.43 53.57
CA ASP A 273 47.73 27.74 54.23
C ASP A 273 46.75 28.06 55.38
N MET A 274 45.88 27.13 55.78
CA MET A 274 45.02 27.30 56.97
C MET A 274 45.15 26.15 57.97
N ILE A 275 46.35 25.98 58.53
CA ILE A 275 46.46 25.52 59.91
C ILE A 275 47.03 26.68 60.72
N GLU A 276 46.13 27.57 61.19
CA GLU A 276 46.40 28.36 62.39
C GLU A 276 46.75 27.37 63.51
N ILE A 277 48.04 27.28 63.84
CA ILE A 277 48.47 26.66 65.09
C ILE A 277 48.53 27.81 66.11
N PRO A 278 47.67 27.79 67.15
CA PRO A 278 47.76 28.73 68.25
C PRO A 278 49.16 28.67 68.88
N ILE A 279 49.77 29.84 69.00
CA ILE A 279 51.02 30.05 69.70
C ILE A 279 50.77 29.73 71.17
N ASP A 280 51.23 28.57 71.65
CA ASP A 280 51.67 28.39 73.04
C ASP A 280 52.52 27.11 73.24
N ALA A 281 53.79 27.35 73.55
CA ALA A 281 54.74 26.56 74.36
C ALA A 281 54.76 25.02 74.28
N LYS A 282 55.71 24.48 73.50
CA LYS A 282 56.87 23.68 73.99
C LYS A 282 57.73 23.23 72.80
N ASP A 283 59.05 23.41 72.92
CA ASP A 283 60.03 22.88 71.97
C ASP A 283 59.90 21.36 71.84
N ILE A 284 59.19 20.93 70.80
CA ILE A 284 59.10 19.53 70.39
C ILE A 284 60.18 19.33 69.33
N SER A 285 61.23 18.60 69.71
CA SER A 285 62.35 18.22 68.85
C SER A 285 61.87 17.69 67.49
N LYS A 286 62.65 17.96 66.42
CA LYS A 286 62.41 17.42 65.05
C LYS A 286 62.16 15.90 65.06
N ALA A 287 62.73 15.17 66.03
CA ALA A 287 62.52 13.74 66.22
C ALA A 287 61.07 13.40 66.62
N ASP A 288 60.45 14.21 67.47
CA ASP A 288 59.10 13.99 67.98
C ASP A 288 58.03 14.42 66.97
N ARG A 289 58.27 15.50 66.21
CA ARG A 289 57.44 15.82 65.02
C ARG A 289 57.46 14.70 63.98
N LYS A 290 58.64 14.08 63.74
CA LYS A 290 58.77 12.96 62.79
C LYS A 290 58.10 11.68 63.31
N LYS A 291 58.12 11.43 64.62
CA LYS A 291 57.36 10.33 65.25
C LYS A 291 55.85 10.56 65.19
N ALA A 292 55.38 11.78 65.47
CA ALA A 292 53.97 12.16 65.38
C ALA A 292 53.44 12.03 63.93
N LYS A 293 54.18 12.53 62.93
CA LYS A 293 53.81 12.40 61.50
C LYS A 293 53.78 10.93 61.05
N LYS A 294 54.71 10.09 61.52
CA LYS A 294 54.69 8.64 61.26
C LYS A 294 53.51 7.94 61.96
N ALA A 295 53.16 8.34 63.18
CA ALA A 295 52.02 7.79 63.91
C ALA A 295 50.68 8.15 63.23
N ALA A 296 50.52 9.42 62.81
CA ALA A 296 49.35 9.89 62.07
C ALA A 296 49.19 9.16 60.72
N LYS A 297 50.27 9.02 59.94
CA LYS A 297 50.25 8.26 58.67
C LYS A 297 49.91 6.78 58.87
N LYS A 298 50.35 6.17 59.99
CA LYS A 298 50.02 4.78 60.33
C LYS A 298 48.57 4.63 60.79
N ALA A 299 48.01 5.62 61.49
CA ALA A 299 46.61 5.66 61.90
C ALA A 299 45.68 5.82 60.69
N ALA A 300 45.97 6.77 59.79
CA ALA A 300 45.22 6.98 58.56
C ALA A 300 45.21 5.73 57.66
N LYS A 301 46.37 5.07 57.51
CA LYS A 301 46.47 3.82 56.72
C LYS A 301 45.70 2.66 57.35
N LYS A 302 45.61 2.58 58.69
CA LYS A 302 44.77 1.61 59.39
C LYS A 302 43.27 1.90 59.22
N ALA A 303 42.86 3.17 59.29
CA ALA A 303 41.48 3.59 59.07
C ALA A 303 41.00 3.27 57.64
N ALA A 304 41.79 3.60 56.63
CA ALA A 304 41.49 3.30 55.23
C ALA A 304 41.37 1.79 54.95
N LYS A 305 42.21 0.96 55.59
CA LYS A 305 42.17 -0.50 55.45
C LYS A 305 40.95 -1.13 56.15
N LYS A 306 40.46 -0.49 57.23
CA LYS A 306 39.23 -0.90 57.94
C LYS A 306 37.99 -0.51 57.15
N ALA A 307 37.98 0.66 56.51
CA ALA A 307 36.91 1.10 55.61
C ALA A 307 36.78 0.21 54.35
N LYS A 308 37.90 -0.17 53.73
CA LYS A 308 37.88 -1.12 52.58
C LYS A 308 37.37 -2.52 52.95
N LYS A 309 37.62 -3.01 54.17
CA LYS A 309 37.08 -4.30 54.64
C LYS A 309 35.60 -4.25 55.00
N ALA A 310 35.08 -3.09 55.43
CA ALA A 310 33.66 -2.92 55.70
C ALA A 310 32.82 -2.83 54.41
N ASN A 311 33.40 -2.32 53.33
CA ASN A 311 32.71 -2.18 52.04
C ASN A 311 32.73 -3.45 51.17
N ALA A 312 33.50 -4.47 51.54
CA ALA A 312 33.57 -5.75 50.84
C ALA A 312 32.69 -6.86 51.48
N LYS A 313 31.87 -6.49 52.48
CA LYS A 313 30.92 -7.39 53.18
C LYS A 313 29.45 -6.93 53.05
N LYS A 314 29.19 -5.93 52.21
CA LYS A 314 27.86 -5.58 51.69
C LYS A 314 27.80 -6.05 50.25
#